data_AF-F2NVS5-F1
#
_entry.id   AF-F2NVS5-F1
#
_cell.length_a   1.000
_cell.length_b   1.000
_cell.length_c   1.000
_cell.angle_alpha   90.00
_cell.angle_beta   90.00
_cell.angle_gamma   90.00
#
_symmetry.space_group_name_H-M   'P 1'
#
loop_
_entity.id
_entity.type
_entity.pdbx_description
1 polymer ?
#
loop_
_entity_poly.entity_id
_entity_poly.type
_entity_poly.pdbx_seq_one_letter_code
_entity_poly.pdbx_strand_id
1 'polypeptide(L)'
;MATIQEKLSVLANTMDRAEGLSSEQLAEEKNKITVVDFKMVTFSLSGKDYAIDIMKVKEIAKAGRFTYVPNALPFVRGVYNLRGDIIPIIDLRLFFNSEVHEHDDDYLENLLIVSVGEQTFGIVVDEIDKVVGIQKSSIQPPHPLFGDINIKYIYGVVESENNLYVLLDIDRIFGHRTSEEEKELAETAQNQAKLRQEAELAESAASPEKSVPEIEKPAEKEKNSVQDLNFIADSLKNFKKFYVSEITKDWTEKRYSEWCNERGEGKTQLQNETDADLFLNSFYSKCNGNWWTEEYADELEKMLPDNSAKNIVVWNPGCGKGYESYSLACILRKKYPSAKIRIYAHDIDLLSVSNAPLMTLSDEASNSWYQPYTVRTVSGEYAFNKDIKDSIMFEYHDCVNTNNLPPIDIVFARDLLAFLPDASRNTLLSEFSEKTKGNGVIIVGDNENIQIPGWNKVNASENISVYKK
;
A
#
# COMPACT_ATOMS: atom_id res chain seq x y z
N MET A 1 0.40 41.73 13.87
CA MET A 1 0.19 42.94 13.06
C MET A 1 1.42 43.82 13.20
N ALA A 2 2.25 43.94 12.17
CA ALA A 2 3.43 44.80 12.20
C ALA A 2 3.03 46.28 12.36
N THR A 3 3.71 46.99 13.25
CA THR A 3 3.38 48.36 13.69
C THR A 3 3.68 49.37 12.58
N ILE A 4 2.91 50.47 12.51
CA ILE A 4 3.01 51.51 11.45
C ILE A 4 4.44 52.08 11.29
N GLN A 5 5.27 52.05 12.35
CA GLN A 5 6.68 52.45 12.30
C GLN A 5 7.57 51.52 11.44
N GLU A 6 7.31 50.22 11.39
CA GLU A 6 8.07 49.30 10.52
C GLU A 6 7.74 49.53 9.04
N LYS A 7 6.48 49.85 8.74
CA LYS A 7 6.09 50.20 7.37
C LYS A 7 6.71 51.52 6.91
N LEU A 8 6.83 52.50 7.80
CA LEU A 8 7.46 53.79 7.51
C LEU A 8 8.98 53.70 7.38
N SER A 9 9.68 52.83 8.14
CA SER A 9 11.13 52.64 8.00
C SER A 9 11.49 51.92 6.70
N VAL A 10 10.66 50.97 6.26
CA VAL A 10 10.81 50.30 4.95
C VAL A 10 10.60 51.30 3.82
N LEU A 11 9.58 52.16 3.89
CA LEU A 11 9.30 53.22 2.92
C LEU A 11 10.42 54.28 2.86
N ALA A 12 10.95 54.71 4.01
CA ALA A 12 12.06 55.67 4.06
C ALA A 12 13.35 55.08 3.45
N ASN A 13 13.66 53.81 3.76
CA ASN A 13 14.81 53.10 3.18
C ASN A 13 14.67 52.83 1.68
N THR A 14 13.45 52.77 1.14
CA THR A 14 13.22 52.64 -0.31
C THR A 14 13.37 53.96 -1.04
N MET A 15 12.98 55.07 -0.41
CA MET A 15 13.10 56.40 -1.02
C MET A 15 14.56 56.88 -1.10
N ASP A 16 15.40 56.54 -0.10
CA ASP A 16 16.82 56.91 -0.08
C ASP A 16 17.66 56.13 -1.11
N ARG A 17 17.21 54.94 -1.53
CA ARG A 17 17.87 54.12 -2.57
C ARG A 17 17.43 54.46 -4.00
N ALA A 18 16.38 55.27 -4.16
CA ALA A 18 15.80 55.60 -5.45
C ALA A 18 16.44 56.83 -6.13
N GLU A 19 17.22 57.64 -5.41
CA GLU A 19 17.96 58.75 -6.00
C GLU A 19 19.25 58.26 -6.69
N GLY A 20 19.10 57.70 -7.89
CA GLY A 20 20.24 57.44 -8.78
C GLY A 20 20.11 56.26 -9.74
N LEU A 21 19.05 55.46 -9.66
CA LEU A 21 18.88 54.28 -10.53
C LEU A 21 18.16 54.65 -11.84
N SER A 22 18.65 54.13 -12.96
CA SER A 22 18.06 54.37 -14.28
C SER A 22 16.68 53.70 -14.40
N SER A 23 15.84 54.19 -15.31
CA SER A 23 14.51 53.62 -15.58
C SER A 23 14.52 52.15 -16.01
N GLU A 24 15.64 51.64 -16.52
CA GLU A 24 15.85 50.22 -16.82
C GLU A 24 16.19 49.41 -15.56
N GLN A 25 17.00 49.97 -14.66
CA GLN A 25 17.32 49.33 -13.36
C GLN A 25 16.10 49.28 -12.43
N LEU A 26 15.26 50.32 -12.46
CA LEU A 26 13.97 50.36 -11.75
C LEU A 26 12.95 49.38 -12.34
N ALA A 27 13.06 49.03 -13.63
CA ALA A 27 12.25 48.00 -14.28
C ALA A 27 12.76 46.58 -13.99
N GLU A 28 14.07 46.39 -13.88
CA GLU A 28 14.70 45.14 -13.44
C GLU A 28 14.43 44.83 -11.96
N GLU A 29 14.46 45.83 -11.07
CA GLU A 29 14.06 45.65 -9.67
C GLU A 29 12.54 45.44 -9.52
N LYS A 30 11.70 46.09 -10.35
CA LYS A 30 10.24 45.84 -10.38
C LYS A 30 9.85 44.46 -10.93
N ASN A 31 10.64 43.89 -11.85
CA ASN A 31 10.45 42.50 -12.32
C ASN A 31 10.97 41.44 -11.32
N LYS A 32 11.70 41.85 -10.27
CA LYS A 32 12.08 41.01 -9.13
C LYS A 32 11.13 41.13 -7.94
N ILE A 33 9.85 41.45 -8.17
CA ILE A 33 8.81 41.02 -7.22
C ILE A 33 8.62 39.52 -7.47
N THR A 34 9.49 38.70 -6.88
CA THR A 34 9.28 37.25 -6.82
C THR A 34 7.95 37.02 -6.11
N VAL A 35 6.92 36.63 -6.85
CA VAL A 35 5.64 36.23 -6.27
C VAL A 35 5.89 34.93 -5.51
N VAL A 36 6.26 35.02 -4.24
CA VAL A 36 6.42 33.85 -3.37
C VAL A 36 5.01 33.31 -3.09
N ASP A 37 4.62 32.26 -3.82
CA ASP A 37 3.33 31.58 -3.72
C ASP A 37 3.43 30.17 -3.11
N PHE A 38 4.65 29.71 -2.82
CA PHE A 38 4.90 28.44 -2.13
C PHE A 38 5.93 28.62 -1.02
N LYS A 39 5.71 27.96 0.12
CA LYS A 39 6.60 28.00 1.28
C LYS A 39 6.87 26.59 1.75
N MET A 40 8.13 26.33 2.10
CA MET A 40 8.57 25.01 2.53
C MET A 40 9.42 25.11 3.80
N VAL A 41 9.29 24.11 4.66
CA VAL A 41 10.19 23.89 5.78
C VAL A 41 11.35 23.03 5.28
N THR A 42 12.58 23.54 5.42
CA THR A 42 13.80 22.86 4.99
C THR A 42 14.48 22.18 6.17
N PHE A 43 15.04 21.00 5.91
CA PHE A 43 15.72 20.18 6.91
C PHE A 43 16.72 19.25 6.22
N SER A 44 17.66 18.73 7.00
CA SER A 44 18.65 17.76 6.51
C SER A 44 18.31 16.33 6.94
N LEU A 45 18.63 15.38 6.05
CA LEU A 45 18.70 13.94 6.34
C LEU A 45 19.98 13.37 5.74
N SER A 46 20.83 12.78 6.58
CA SER A 46 22.11 12.16 6.21
C SER A 46 22.98 13.06 5.31
N GLY A 47 23.03 14.35 5.65
CA GLY A 47 23.82 15.36 4.95
C GLY A 47 23.26 15.85 3.61
N LYS A 48 21.99 15.53 3.30
CA LYS A 48 21.27 16.04 2.12
C LYS A 48 20.11 16.94 2.53
N ASP A 49 19.83 17.93 1.69
CA ASP A 49 18.80 18.94 1.96
C ASP A 49 17.43 18.53 1.40
N TYR A 50 16.46 18.44 2.29
CA TYR A 50 15.08 18.10 2.01
C TYR A 50 14.16 19.25 2.38
N ALA A 51 12.94 19.20 1.83
CA ALA A 51 11.90 20.15 2.14
C ALA A 51 10.53 19.48 2.18
N ILE A 52 9.62 20.05 2.97
CA ILE A 52 8.19 19.71 3.01
C ILE A 52 7.39 21.00 2.87
N ASP A 53 6.25 20.94 2.19
CA ASP A 53 5.29 22.05 2.13
C ASP A 53 4.92 22.50 3.55
N ILE A 54 5.06 23.80 3.83
CA ILE A 54 4.72 24.36 5.15
C ILE A 54 3.26 24.08 5.53
N MET A 55 2.37 23.96 4.55
CA MET A 55 0.95 23.68 4.79
C MET A 55 0.73 22.29 5.39
N LYS A 56 1.69 21.38 5.24
CA LYS A 56 1.67 20.05 5.85
C LYS A 56 2.29 20.03 7.24
N VAL A 57 3.03 21.07 7.64
CA VAL A 57 3.72 21.12 8.93
C VAL A 57 2.86 21.86 9.95
N LYS A 58 2.45 21.17 11.02
CA LYS A 58 1.71 21.76 12.15
C LYS A 58 2.63 22.47 13.11
N GLU A 59 3.71 21.82 13.54
CA GLU A 59 4.70 22.40 14.45
C GLU A 59 6.05 21.70 14.38
N ILE A 60 7.07 22.39 14.90
CA ILE A 60 8.42 21.86 15.11
C ILE A 60 8.58 21.57 16.59
N ALA A 61 8.99 20.35 16.93
CA ALA A 61 9.20 19.91 18.30
C ALA A 61 10.61 19.32 18.46
N LYS A 62 11.06 19.21 19.71
CA LYS A 62 12.21 18.39 20.07
C LYS A 62 11.76 17.40 21.14
N ALA A 63 12.08 16.14 20.94
CA ALA A 63 11.74 15.11 21.91
C ALA A 63 12.81 14.04 21.98
N GLY A 64 13.06 13.56 23.19
CA GLY A 64 13.80 12.34 23.44
C GLY A 64 12.88 11.34 24.13
N ARG A 65 13.25 10.05 24.02
CA ARG A 65 12.55 8.91 24.64
C ARG A 65 11.09 8.75 24.18
N PHE A 66 10.91 7.99 23.12
CA PHE A 66 9.60 7.61 22.61
C PHE A 66 9.03 6.43 23.41
N THR A 67 7.70 6.40 23.58
CA THR A 67 7.05 5.22 24.16
C THR A 67 7.13 4.10 23.14
N TYR A 68 7.85 3.03 23.50
CA TYR A 68 8.06 1.88 22.64
C TYR A 68 6.73 1.24 22.24
N VAL A 69 6.59 0.97 20.94
CA VAL A 69 5.45 0.24 20.37
C VAL A 69 5.94 -1.14 19.95
N PRO A 70 5.49 -2.22 20.61
CA PRO A 70 5.86 -3.58 20.22
C PRO A 70 5.48 -3.89 18.77
N ASN A 71 6.36 -4.61 18.06
CA ASN A 71 6.16 -5.03 16.66
C ASN A 71 6.02 -3.88 15.64
N ALA A 72 6.44 -2.67 16.00
CA ALA A 72 6.51 -1.57 15.05
C ALA A 72 7.72 -1.76 14.10
N LEU A 73 7.61 -1.24 12.88
CA LEU A 73 8.68 -1.32 11.89
C LEU A 73 9.93 -0.57 12.36
N PRO A 74 11.14 -0.90 11.86
CA PRO A 74 12.37 -0.27 12.31
C PRO A 74 12.37 1.26 12.22
N PHE A 75 11.69 1.83 11.21
CA PHE A 75 11.54 3.26 11.06
C PHE A 75 10.51 3.90 11.99
N VAL A 76 9.70 3.12 12.72
CA VAL A 76 8.76 3.64 13.72
C VAL A 76 9.48 3.63 15.08
N ARG A 77 9.85 4.81 15.55
CA ARG A 77 10.55 4.96 16.83
C ARG A 77 9.63 4.76 18.04
N GLY A 78 8.32 4.89 17.85
CA GLY A 78 7.30 4.68 18.88
C GLY A 78 6.20 5.72 18.81
N VAL A 79 5.62 6.07 19.96
CA VAL A 79 4.65 7.18 20.09
C VAL A 79 5.12 8.24 21.07
N TYR A 80 4.71 9.49 20.83
CA TYR A 80 5.00 10.64 21.66
C TYR A 80 3.72 11.36 22.06
N ASN A 81 3.61 11.76 23.34
CA ASN A 81 2.48 12.53 23.82
C ASN A 81 2.79 14.04 23.66
N LEU A 82 2.19 14.66 22.65
CA LEU A 82 2.29 16.09 22.41
C LEU A 82 1.02 16.77 22.90
N ARG A 83 1.10 17.38 24.09
CA ARG A 83 0.00 18.15 24.72
C ARG A 83 -1.33 17.39 24.88
N GLY A 84 -1.27 16.07 25.08
CA GLY A 84 -2.44 15.21 25.25
C GLY A 84 -2.74 14.35 24.02
N ASP A 85 -2.19 14.70 22.86
CA ASP A 85 -2.34 13.92 21.63
C ASP A 85 -1.22 12.90 21.50
N ILE A 86 -1.59 11.63 21.27
CA ILE A 86 -0.63 10.54 21.06
C ILE A 86 -0.29 10.49 19.57
N ILE A 87 0.94 10.86 19.24
CA ILE A 87 1.41 11.00 17.86
C ILE A 87 2.43 9.89 17.55
N PRO A 88 2.24 9.10 16.47
CA PRO A 88 3.25 8.16 16.00
C PRO A 88 4.51 8.89 15.51
N ILE A 89 5.68 8.38 15.90
CA ILE A 89 6.98 8.94 15.54
C ILE A 89 7.70 8.03 14.54
N ILE A 90 8.06 8.62 13.40
CA ILE A 90 8.63 7.95 12.24
C ILE A 90 9.98 8.59 11.92
N ASP A 91 11.00 7.77 11.79
CA ASP A 91 12.36 8.19 11.42
C ASP A 91 12.54 8.07 9.91
N LEU A 92 12.58 9.21 9.22
CA LEU A 92 12.74 9.22 7.77
C LEU A 92 14.11 8.70 7.31
N ARG A 93 15.12 8.75 8.17
CA ARG A 93 16.45 8.21 7.85
C ARG A 93 16.36 6.70 7.69
N LEU A 94 15.72 6.04 8.67
CA LEU A 94 15.44 4.61 8.60
C LEU A 94 14.46 4.25 7.48
N PHE A 95 13.46 5.11 7.23
CA PHE A 95 12.50 4.92 6.14
C PHE A 95 13.17 4.96 4.75
N PHE A 96 14.14 5.84 4.55
CA PHE A 96 14.96 5.92 3.33
C PHE A 96 16.20 5.03 3.37
N ASN A 97 16.25 4.06 4.31
CA ASN A 97 17.34 3.11 4.45
C ASN A 97 18.74 3.77 4.57
N SER A 98 18.77 4.94 5.21
CA SER A 98 19.98 5.69 5.52
C SER A 98 20.58 5.24 6.86
N GLU A 99 21.90 5.37 7.00
CA GLU A 99 22.57 5.05 8.25
C GLU A 99 22.15 6.04 9.35
N VAL A 100 21.77 5.50 10.50
CA VAL A 100 21.47 6.27 11.71
C VAL A 100 22.51 5.92 12.76
N HIS A 101 23.19 6.93 13.28
CA HIS A 101 24.13 6.75 14.37
C HIS A 101 23.37 6.59 15.69
N GLU A 102 23.81 5.65 16.53
CA GLU A 102 23.27 5.52 17.88
C GLU A 102 23.63 6.77 18.70
N HIS A 103 22.62 7.35 19.35
CA HIS A 103 22.77 8.47 20.27
C HIS A 103 22.53 8.01 21.71
N ASP A 104 23.13 8.73 22.67
CA ASP A 104 22.91 8.49 24.10
C ASP A 104 21.44 8.73 24.49
N ASP A 105 20.97 8.09 25.57
CA ASP A 105 19.58 8.12 26.06
C ASP A 105 19.00 9.52 26.41
N ASP A 106 19.87 10.54 26.50
CA ASP A 106 19.53 11.93 26.79
C ASP A 106 19.49 12.83 25.54
N TYR A 107 19.76 12.26 24.36
CA TYR A 107 19.71 12.99 23.10
C TYR A 107 18.26 13.35 22.71
N LEU A 108 18.04 14.60 22.30
CA LEU A 108 16.76 15.09 21.82
C LEU A 108 16.76 15.11 20.30
N GLU A 109 15.85 14.36 19.70
CA GLU A 109 15.65 14.33 18.25
C GLU A 109 14.89 15.59 17.80
N ASN A 110 15.20 16.07 16.59
CA ASN A 110 14.43 17.12 15.94
C ASN A 110 13.19 16.49 15.27
N LEU A 111 12.01 17.00 15.58
CA LEU A 111 10.73 16.47 15.09
C LEU A 111 9.98 17.52 14.26
N LEU A 112 9.52 17.09 13.08
CA LEU A 112 8.51 17.78 12.29
C LEU A 112 7.16 17.10 12.51
N ILE A 113 6.21 17.83 13.09
CA ILE A 113 4.84 17.36 13.27
C ILE A 113 4.06 17.71 12.01
N VAL A 114 3.68 16.69 11.24
CA VAL A 114 3.00 16.85 9.95
C VAL A 114 1.56 16.34 10.00
N SER A 115 0.71 16.90 9.15
CA SER A 115 -0.67 16.47 8.96
C SER A 115 -0.86 15.75 7.63
N VAL A 116 -1.51 14.59 7.69
CA VAL A 116 -1.86 13.77 6.52
C VAL A 116 -3.33 13.39 6.64
N GLY A 117 -4.18 13.92 5.75
CA GLY A 117 -5.62 13.86 5.92
C GLY A 117 -6.05 14.43 7.28
N GLU A 118 -6.77 13.62 8.08
CA GLU A 118 -7.19 13.98 9.44
C GLU A 118 -6.17 13.58 10.52
N GLN A 119 -5.10 12.86 10.16
CA GLN A 119 -4.12 12.31 11.09
C GLN A 119 -2.88 13.21 11.24
N THR A 120 -2.14 13.01 12.33
CA THR A 120 -0.92 13.74 12.64
C THR A 120 0.21 12.75 12.92
N PHE A 121 1.38 13.01 12.35
CA PHE A 121 2.58 12.19 12.49
C PHE A 121 3.76 13.07 12.93
N GLY A 122 4.67 12.50 13.71
CA GLY A 122 5.94 13.12 14.01
C GLY A 122 7.04 12.48 13.17
N ILE A 123 7.83 13.31 12.51
CA ILE A 123 8.93 12.88 11.66
C ILE A 123 10.25 13.27 12.29
N VAL A 124 11.15 12.31 12.50
CA VAL A 124 12.52 12.57 12.93
C VAL A 124 13.37 12.98 11.74
N VAL A 125 14.12 14.08 11.91
CA VAL A 125 15.09 14.63 10.95
C VAL A 125 16.39 15.00 11.65
N ASP A 126 17.49 15.19 10.91
CA ASP A 126 18.78 15.52 11.52
C ASP A 126 18.81 16.96 12.03
N GLU A 127 18.53 17.93 11.16
CA GLU A 127 18.48 19.35 11.51
C GLU A 127 17.35 20.04 10.76
N ILE A 128 16.65 20.97 11.42
CA ILE A 128 15.62 21.79 10.79
C ILE A 128 16.21 23.18 10.59
N ASP A 129 16.35 23.60 9.33
CA ASP A 129 17.13 24.78 8.97
C ASP A 129 16.29 26.06 9.04
N LYS A 130 15.39 26.24 8.08
CA LYS A 130 14.59 27.47 7.92
C LYS A 130 13.35 27.24 7.07
N VAL A 131 12.48 28.25 7.06
CA VAL A 131 11.37 28.34 6.11
C VAL A 131 11.85 29.10 4.88
N VAL A 132 11.75 28.47 3.70
CA VAL A 132 12.13 29.08 2.42
C VAL A 132 10.87 29.33 1.60
N GLY A 133 10.77 30.55 1.05
CA GLY A 133 9.72 30.92 0.12
C GLY A 133 10.22 30.85 -1.32
N ILE A 134 9.49 30.16 -2.18
CA ILE A 134 9.82 29.97 -3.60
C ILE A 134 8.60 30.28 -4.47
N GLN A 135 8.81 30.28 -5.79
CA GLN A 135 7.72 30.23 -6.75
C GLN A 135 7.35 28.78 -7.00
N LYS A 136 6.07 28.42 -6.96
CA LYS A 136 5.60 27.06 -7.24
C LYS A 136 6.03 26.61 -8.64
N SER A 137 6.10 27.53 -9.59
CA SER A 137 6.58 27.30 -10.95
C SER A 137 8.09 26.98 -11.06
N SER A 138 8.88 27.27 -10.03
CA SER A 138 10.31 26.91 -10.02
C SER A 138 10.57 25.47 -9.56
N ILE A 139 9.53 24.75 -9.11
CA ILE A 139 9.63 23.34 -8.75
C ILE A 139 9.75 22.52 -10.03
N GLN A 140 10.87 21.85 -10.19
CA GLN A 140 11.13 20.94 -11.30
C GLN A 140 10.65 19.53 -10.96
N PRO A 141 10.21 18.75 -11.97
CA PRO A 141 9.82 17.36 -11.75
C PRO A 141 11.01 16.54 -11.23
N PRO A 142 10.76 15.49 -10.43
CA PRO A 142 11.83 14.66 -9.90
C PRO A 142 12.59 13.95 -11.01
N HIS A 143 13.92 13.92 -10.94
CA HIS A 143 14.80 13.27 -11.92
C HIS A 143 15.21 11.86 -11.44
N PRO A 144 15.28 10.83 -12.29
CA PRO A 144 15.69 9.47 -11.90
C PRO A 144 17.08 9.32 -11.25
N LEU A 145 17.86 10.41 -11.15
CA LEU A 145 19.19 10.40 -10.52
C LEU A 145 19.13 10.46 -8.99
N PHE A 146 17.96 10.71 -8.39
CA PHE A 146 17.74 10.71 -6.94
C PHE A 146 17.55 9.27 -6.39
N GLY A 147 18.43 8.35 -6.78
CA GLY A 147 18.27 6.89 -6.62
C GLY A 147 18.23 6.35 -5.18
N ASP A 148 18.57 7.17 -4.17
CA ASP A 148 18.54 6.76 -2.76
C ASP A 148 17.13 6.82 -2.15
N ILE A 149 16.19 7.50 -2.81
CA ILE A 149 14.79 7.58 -2.41
C ILE A 149 13.92 7.18 -3.59
N ASN A 150 12.88 6.39 -3.33
CA ASN A 150 11.94 6.04 -4.38
C ASN A 150 11.28 7.32 -4.93
N ILE A 151 11.43 7.55 -6.24
CA ILE A 151 10.92 8.74 -6.95
C ILE A 151 9.44 9.03 -6.69
N LYS A 152 8.65 8.00 -6.34
CA LYS A 152 7.23 8.13 -5.97
C LYS A 152 6.98 8.98 -4.73
N TYR A 153 7.97 9.16 -3.86
CA TYR A 153 7.90 9.94 -2.62
C TYR A 153 8.38 11.39 -2.79
N ILE A 154 8.85 11.75 -3.99
CA ILE A 154 9.37 13.08 -4.29
C ILE A 154 8.30 13.84 -5.06
N TYR A 155 7.87 14.98 -4.51
CA TYR A 155 6.97 15.90 -5.20
C TYR A 155 7.71 16.63 -6.33
N GLY A 156 8.95 17.07 -6.07
CA GLY A 156 9.80 17.72 -7.05
C GLY A 156 11.13 18.16 -6.45
N VAL A 157 11.87 18.96 -7.21
CA VAL A 157 13.17 19.50 -6.79
C VAL A 157 13.19 20.99 -7.07
N VAL A 158 13.75 21.76 -6.14
CA VAL A 158 13.86 23.20 -6.28
C VAL A 158 15.24 23.68 -5.87
N GLU A 159 15.80 24.57 -6.69
CA GLU A 159 17.01 25.30 -6.36
C GLU A 159 16.64 26.66 -5.77
N SER A 160 17.14 26.98 -4.59
CA SER A 160 16.94 28.26 -3.93
C SER A 160 18.18 28.65 -3.14
N GLU A 161 18.61 29.91 -3.26
CA GLU A 161 19.79 30.44 -2.56
C GLU A 161 21.07 29.59 -2.77
N ASN A 162 21.25 29.05 -3.98
CA ASN A 162 22.35 28.14 -4.38
C ASN A 162 22.35 26.76 -3.68
N ASN A 163 21.26 26.39 -3.01
CA ASN A 163 21.06 25.05 -2.44
C ASN A 163 19.96 24.31 -3.23
N LEU A 164 20.15 23.01 -3.41
CA LEU A 164 19.20 22.13 -4.07
C LEU A 164 18.38 21.37 -3.03
N TYR A 165 17.08 21.60 -2.98
CA TYR A 165 16.17 20.96 -2.05
C TYR A 165 15.34 19.89 -2.76
N VAL A 166 15.31 18.69 -2.19
CA VAL A 166 14.38 17.63 -2.59
C VAL A 166 13.07 17.81 -1.83
N LEU A 167 12.01 18.18 -2.55
CA LEU A 167 10.69 18.41 -1.96
C LEU A 167 9.94 17.07 -1.83
N LEU A 168 9.70 16.65 -0.60
CA LEU A 168 9.04 15.39 -0.28
C LEU A 168 7.52 15.51 -0.37
N ASP A 169 6.89 14.46 -0.88
CA ASP A 169 5.45 14.29 -0.89
C ASP A 169 5.01 13.47 0.33
N ILE A 170 4.64 14.18 1.39
CA ILE A 170 4.23 13.59 2.66
C ILE A 170 2.96 12.74 2.51
N ASP A 171 2.01 13.15 1.68
CA ASP A 171 0.79 12.37 1.49
C ASP A 171 1.13 11.02 0.85
N ARG A 172 1.99 10.99 -0.18
CA ARG A 172 2.44 9.74 -0.82
C ARG A 172 3.32 8.87 0.08
N ILE A 173 4.15 9.47 0.92
CA ILE A 173 4.97 8.75 1.90
C ILE A 173 4.07 7.99 2.89
N PHE A 174 2.98 8.62 3.35
CA PHE A 174 2.05 8.04 4.32
C PHE A 174 0.79 7.41 3.69
N GLY A 175 0.77 7.23 2.37
CA GLY A 175 -0.28 6.50 1.65
C GLY A 175 -1.60 7.23 1.47
N HIS A 176 -1.66 8.55 1.69
CA HIS A 176 -2.81 9.39 1.41
C HIS A 176 -2.77 9.85 -0.06
N ARG A 177 -3.85 9.62 -0.82
CA ARG A 177 -3.98 10.12 -2.20
C ARG A 177 -5.06 11.20 -2.24
N THR A 178 -4.81 12.30 -2.96
CA THR A 178 -5.83 13.35 -3.12
C THR A 178 -6.77 13.03 -4.29
N SER A 179 -8.03 13.47 -4.18
CA SER A 179 -9.06 13.25 -5.20
C SER A 179 -8.81 13.99 -6.53
N GLU A 180 -7.87 14.93 -6.55
CA GLU A 180 -7.43 15.66 -7.75
C GLU A 180 -6.32 14.89 -8.49
N GLU A 181 -5.40 14.24 -7.77
CA GLU A 181 -4.38 13.35 -8.37
C GLU A 181 -5.00 12.10 -9.01
N GLU A 182 -6.08 11.57 -8.43
CA GLU A 182 -6.86 10.48 -9.04
C GLU A 182 -7.50 10.91 -10.36
N LYS A 183 -7.88 12.18 -10.50
CA LYS A 183 -8.43 12.75 -11.75
C LYS A 183 -7.36 13.07 -12.78
N GLU A 184 -6.24 13.66 -12.38
CA GLU A 184 -5.13 13.97 -13.29
C GLU A 184 -4.49 12.71 -13.89
N LEU A 185 -4.35 11.64 -13.10
CA LEU A 185 -3.92 10.34 -13.63
C LEU A 185 -4.95 9.75 -14.59
N ALA A 186 -6.25 9.89 -14.29
CA ALA A 186 -7.32 9.43 -15.17
C ALA A 186 -7.34 10.20 -16.51
N GLU A 187 -7.16 11.52 -16.49
CA GLU A 187 -7.13 12.36 -17.69
C GLU A 187 -5.87 12.14 -18.53
N THR A 188 -4.71 11.98 -17.88
CA THR A 188 -3.45 11.68 -18.58
C THR A 188 -3.48 10.29 -19.23
N ALA A 189 -4.06 9.30 -18.54
CA ALA A 189 -4.27 7.96 -19.09
C ALA A 189 -5.27 7.96 -20.26
N GLN A 190 -6.35 8.76 -20.18
CA GLN A 190 -7.32 8.92 -21.26
C GLN A 190 -6.70 9.58 -22.50
N ASN A 191 -5.86 10.62 -22.32
CA ASN A 191 -5.18 11.28 -23.44
C ASN A 191 -4.13 10.37 -24.11
N GLN A 192 -3.40 9.57 -23.34
CA GLN A 192 -2.47 8.57 -23.90
C GLN A 192 -3.19 7.41 -24.59
N ALA A 193 -4.35 6.98 -24.08
CA ALA A 193 -5.20 5.98 -24.73
C ALA A 193 -5.78 6.49 -26.05
N LYS A 194 -6.17 7.77 -26.12
CA LYS A 194 -6.68 8.41 -27.33
C LYS A 194 -5.61 8.56 -28.42
N LEU A 195 -4.39 8.97 -28.04
CA LEU A 195 -3.23 9.04 -28.94
C LEU A 195 -2.82 7.66 -29.47
N ARG A 196 -2.98 6.59 -28.67
CA ARG A 196 -2.76 5.21 -29.11
C ARG A 196 -3.85 4.70 -30.06
N GLN A 197 -5.12 4.99 -29.78
CA GLN A 197 -6.23 4.68 -30.68
C GLN A 197 -6.07 5.36 -32.05
N GLU A 198 -5.65 6.63 -32.09
CA GLU A 198 -5.43 7.37 -33.33
C GLU A 198 -4.25 6.81 -34.15
N ALA A 199 -3.19 6.33 -33.47
CA ALA A 199 -2.07 5.63 -34.11
C ALA A 199 -2.48 4.24 -34.67
N GLU A 200 -3.28 3.48 -33.93
CA GLU A 200 -3.78 2.16 -34.32
C GLU A 200 -4.81 2.24 -35.48
N LEU A 201 -5.65 3.28 -35.49
CA LEU A 201 -6.58 3.58 -36.59
C LEU A 201 -5.84 3.93 -37.89
N ALA A 202 -4.73 4.69 -37.81
CA ALA A 202 -3.90 5.03 -38.96
C ALA A 202 -3.17 3.80 -39.54
N GLU A 203 -2.82 2.82 -38.71
CA GLU A 203 -2.16 1.57 -39.13
C GLU A 203 -3.14 0.59 -39.79
N SER A 204 -4.41 0.56 -39.36
CA SER A 204 -5.45 -0.30 -39.95
C SER A 204 -5.97 0.17 -41.32
N ALA A 205 -5.82 1.46 -41.64
CA ALA A 205 -6.28 2.04 -42.91
C ALA A 205 -5.43 1.66 -44.14
N ALA A 206 -4.33 0.92 -43.95
CA ALA A 206 -3.32 0.63 -44.97
C ALA A 206 -3.47 -0.74 -45.69
N SER A 207 -4.59 -1.46 -45.59
CA SER A 207 -4.79 -2.74 -46.32
C SER A 207 -6.18 -2.85 -46.98
N PRO A 208 -6.27 -3.33 -48.25
CA PRO A 208 -7.49 -3.18 -49.04
C PRO A 208 -8.49 -4.34 -48.86
N GLU A 209 -9.76 -3.95 -48.81
CA GLU A 209 -10.98 -4.77 -48.71
C GLU A 209 -11.18 -5.78 -49.86
N LYS A 210 -11.82 -6.92 -49.56
CA LYS A 210 -12.73 -7.61 -50.48
C LYS A 210 -13.95 -8.19 -49.76
N SER A 211 -15.08 -8.06 -50.45
CA SER A 211 -16.49 -8.17 -50.05
C SER A 211 -17.11 -9.58 -50.06
N VAL A 212 -17.86 -9.91 -48.97
CA VAL A 212 -19.24 -10.50 -48.77
C VAL A 212 -19.68 -11.68 -49.71
N PRO A 213 -20.38 -12.78 -49.26
CA PRO A 213 -21.56 -12.70 -48.38
C PRO A 213 -21.88 -13.81 -47.34
N GLU A 214 -22.80 -13.39 -46.45
CA GLU A 214 -23.58 -14.02 -45.38
C GLU A 214 -23.90 -15.53 -45.51
N ILE A 215 -23.62 -16.31 -44.45
CA ILE A 215 -24.38 -17.47 -43.94
C ILE A 215 -24.13 -17.54 -42.41
N GLU A 216 -25.16 -17.36 -41.59
CA GLU A 216 -25.14 -17.55 -40.13
C GLU A 216 -24.70 -18.98 -39.74
N LYS A 217 -23.62 -19.13 -38.96
CA LYS A 217 -23.23 -20.40 -38.33
C LYS A 217 -22.58 -20.21 -36.94
N PRO A 218 -22.75 -21.18 -36.01
CA PRO A 218 -22.45 -21.08 -34.57
C PRO A 218 -21.00 -20.76 -34.15
N ALA A 219 -20.05 -20.65 -35.09
CA ALA A 219 -18.65 -20.30 -34.81
C ALA A 219 -18.44 -18.82 -34.45
N GLU A 220 -19.39 -17.94 -34.77
CA GLU A 220 -19.32 -16.51 -34.40
C GLU A 220 -19.61 -16.25 -32.92
N LYS A 221 -20.43 -17.09 -32.26
CA LYS A 221 -20.70 -16.96 -30.81
C LYS A 221 -19.47 -17.25 -29.95
N GLU A 222 -18.65 -18.24 -30.32
CA GLU A 222 -17.40 -18.56 -29.62
C GLU A 222 -16.31 -17.50 -29.83
N LYS A 223 -16.22 -16.91 -31.03
CA LYS A 223 -15.24 -15.83 -31.30
C LYS A 223 -15.57 -14.54 -30.54
N ASN A 224 -16.85 -14.16 -30.48
CA ASN A 224 -17.29 -13.00 -29.72
C ASN A 224 -17.12 -13.22 -28.20
N SER A 225 -17.46 -14.41 -27.68
CA SER A 225 -17.32 -14.68 -26.23
C SER A 225 -15.87 -14.62 -25.74
N VAL A 226 -14.89 -15.04 -26.57
CA VAL A 226 -13.46 -14.96 -26.22
C VAL A 226 -12.94 -13.52 -26.27
N GLN A 227 -13.36 -12.72 -27.25
CA GLN A 227 -13.00 -11.30 -27.32
C GLN A 227 -13.61 -10.51 -26.15
N ASP A 228 -14.84 -10.80 -25.77
CA ASP A 228 -15.50 -10.13 -24.65
C ASP A 228 -14.86 -10.49 -23.30
N LEU A 229 -14.45 -11.76 -23.10
CA LEU A 229 -13.69 -12.18 -21.92
C LEU A 229 -12.35 -11.45 -21.77
N ASN A 230 -11.64 -11.23 -22.88
CA ASN A 230 -10.40 -10.45 -22.87
C ASN A 230 -10.66 -9.00 -22.44
N PHE A 231 -11.76 -8.39 -22.90
CA PHE A 231 -12.13 -7.04 -22.48
C PHE A 231 -12.42 -6.95 -20.98
N ILE A 232 -13.11 -7.95 -20.42
CA ILE A 232 -13.34 -8.04 -18.97
C ILE A 232 -12.03 -8.21 -18.23
N ALA A 233 -11.14 -9.09 -18.70
CA ALA A 233 -9.82 -9.30 -18.11
C ALA A 233 -9.01 -7.99 -18.07
N ASP A 234 -8.97 -7.25 -19.17
CA ASP A 234 -8.29 -5.94 -19.23
C ASP A 234 -8.94 -4.91 -18.30
N SER A 235 -10.27 -4.88 -18.22
CA SER A 235 -11.01 -3.99 -17.32
C SER A 235 -10.71 -4.31 -15.85
N LEU A 236 -10.76 -5.58 -15.46
CA LEU A 236 -10.43 -6.06 -14.11
C LEU A 236 -8.98 -5.72 -13.72
N LYS A 237 -8.04 -5.91 -14.66
CA LYS A 237 -6.64 -5.53 -14.47
C LYS A 237 -6.48 -4.03 -14.28
N ASN A 238 -7.19 -3.21 -15.06
CA ASN A 238 -7.08 -1.76 -14.96
C ASN A 238 -7.66 -1.22 -13.65
N PHE A 239 -8.90 -1.63 -13.32
CA PHE A 239 -9.64 -1.14 -12.16
C PHE A 239 -9.17 -1.73 -10.83
N LYS A 240 -8.93 -3.04 -10.76
CA LYS A 240 -8.68 -3.75 -9.49
C LYS A 240 -7.32 -4.42 -9.40
N LYS A 241 -6.47 -4.29 -10.43
CA LYS A 241 -5.20 -5.04 -10.56
C LYS A 241 -5.41 -6.55 -10.48
N PHE A 242 -6.57 -7.04 -10.92
CA PHE A 242 -6.87 -8.46 -10.98
C PHE A 242 -6.45 -9.03 -12.33
N TYR A 243 -5.57 -10.03 -12.32
CA TYR A 243 -4.99 -10.64 -13.52
C TYR A 243 -5.65 -11.99 -13.78
N VAL A 244 -6.53 -12.03 -14.79
CA VAL A 244 -7.09 -13.29 -15.29
C VAL A 244 -5.96 -14.14 -15.87
N SER A 245 -5.79 -15.33 -15.32
CA SER A 245 -4.72 -16.26 -15.70
C SER A 245 -5.16 -17.71 -15.50
N GLU A 246 -4.28 -18.67 -15.83
CA GLU A 246 -4.57 -20.11 -15.63
C GLU A 246 -5.00 -20.46 -14.20
N ILE A 247 -4.62 -19.68 -13.17
CA ILE A 247 -5.02 -19.95 -11.79
C ILE A 247 -6.49 -19.59 -11.50
N THR A 248 -7.05 -18.60 -12.21
CA THR A 248 -8.41 -18.09 -11.98
C THR A 248 -9.35 -18.35 -13.15
N LYS A 249 -8.83 -18.90 -14.25
CA LYS A 249 -9.53 -19.03 -15.54
C LYS A 249 -10.89 -19.70 -15.41
N ASP A 250 -10.94 -20.88 -14.80
CA ASP A 250 -12.18 -21.64 -14.61
C ASP A 250 -13.24 -20.83 -13.86
N TRP A 251 -12.82 -20.09 -12.82
CA TRP A 251 -13.70 -19.21 -12.07
C TRP A 251 -14.15 -18.00 -12.91
N THR A 252 -13.23 -17.34 -13.61
CA THR A 252 -13.52 -16.16 -14.43
C THR A 252 -14.52 -16.48 -15.56
N GLU A 253 -14.36 -17.61 -16.24
CA GLU A 253 -15.26 -18.05 -17.32
C GLU A 253 -16.67 -18.35 -16.79
N LYS A 254 -16.76 -19.02 -15.64
CA LYS A 254 -18.04 -19.26 -14.96
C LYS A 254 -18.69 -17.95 -14.52
N ARG A 255 -17.94 -17.08 -13.85
CA ARG A 255 -18.43 -15.79 -13.35
C ARG A 255 -18.88 -14.86 -14.48
N TYR A 256 -18.17 -14.86 -15.60
CA TYR A 256 -18.55 -14.09 -16.78
C TYR A 256 -19.89 -14.57 -17.34
N SER A 257 -20.10 -15.89 -17.40
CA SER A 257 -21.39 -16.46 -17.82
C SER A 257 -22.54 -16.03 -16.91
N GLU A 258 -22.33 -16.02 -15.59
CA GLU A 258 -23.30 -15.51 -14.60
C GLU A 258 -23.56 -14.01 -14.79
N TRP A 259 -22.51 -13.22 -15.00
CA TRP A 259 -22.59 -11.77 -15.23
C TRP A 259 -23.42 -11.42 -16.46
N CYS A 260 -23.25 -12.16 -17.56
CA CYS A 260 -24.05 -12.01 -18.77
C CYS A 260 -25.54 -12.29 -18.51
N ASN A 261 -25.85 -13.33 -17.74
CA ASN A 261 -27.23 -13.69 -17.39
C ASN A 261 -27.90 -12.62 -16.49
N GLU A 262 -27.13 -11.97 -15.61
CA GLU A 262 -27.63 -10.93 -14.70
C GLU A 262 -27.99 -9.63 -15.43
N ARG A 263 -27.24 -9.24 -16.47
CA ARG A 263 -27.36 -7.91 -17.12
C ARG A 263 -28.04 -7.91 -18.50
N GLY A 264 -28.15 -9.07 -19.15
CA GLY A 264 -28.72 -9.20 -20.49
C GLY A 264 -27.75 -8.79 -21.61
N GLU A 265 -28.12 -9.12 -22.85
CA GLU A 265 -27.27 -8.89 -24.03
C GLU A 265 -26.90 -7.41 -24.22
N GLY A 266 -25.62 -7.13 -24.45
CA GLY A 266 -25.09 -5.79 -24.77
C GLY A 266 -24.69 -4.90 -23.59
N LYS A 267 -24.82 -5.36 -22.33
CA LYS A 267 -24.40 -4.62 -21.11
C LYS A 267 -23.36 -5.36 -20.27
N THR A 268 -22.53 -6.16 -20.91
CA THR A 268 -21.61 -7.10 -20.24
C THR A 268 -20.30 -6.44 -19.81
N GLN A 269 -19.94 -5.28 -20.38
CA GLN A 269 -18.70 -4.58 -20.06
C GLN A 269 -18.70 -3.92 -18.68
N LEU A 270 -17.54 -3.95 -17.99
CA LEU A 270 -17.33 -3.22 -16.74
C LEU A 270 -17.06 -1.74 -17.06
N GLN A 271 -17.86 -0.84 -16.51
CA GLN A 271 -17.75 0.60 -16.80
C GLN A 271 -16.91 1.37 -15.78
N ASN A 272 -16.77 0.85 -14.57
CA ASN A 272 -16.14 1.53 -13.45
C ASN A 272 -15.67 0.51 -12.38
N GLU A 273 -15.02 1.00 -11.34
CA GLU A 273 -14.55 0.17 -10.22
C GLU A 273 -15.69 -0.53 -9.49
N THR A 274 -16.87 0.09 -9.36
CA THR A 274 -18.04 -0.52 -8.71
C THR A 274 -18.53 -1.75 -9.47
N ASP A 275 -18.55 -1.70 -10.80
CA ASP A 275 -18.86 -2.88 -11.62
C ASP A 275 -17.83 -3.98 -11.41
N ALA A 276 -16.54 -3.62 -11.31
CA ALA A 276 -15.48 -4.57 -11.05
C ALA A 276 -15.59 -5.21 -9.64
N ASP A 277 -15.98 -4.44 -8.62
CA ASP A 277 -16.26 -4.96 -7.27
C ASP A 277 -17.43 -5.94 -7.28
N LEU A 278 -18.52 -5.60 -7.98
CA LEU A 278 -19.67 -6.50 -8.15
C LEU A 278 -19.30 -7.78 -8.92
N PHE A 279 -18.41 -7.67 -9.92
CA PHE A 279 -17.91 -8.82 -10.64
C PHE A 279 -17.09 -9.74 -9.72
N LEU A 280 -16.19 -9.17 -8.92
CA LEU A 280 -15.30 -9.91 -8.02
C LEU A 280 -15.95 -10.36 -6.70
N ASN A 281 -17.20 -10.00 -6.42
CA ASN A 281 -17.83 -10.30 -5.13
C ASN A 281 -17.85 -11.80 -4.77
N SER A 282 -17.97 -12.69 -5.76
CA SER A 282 -17.91 -14.15 -5.58
C SER A 282 -16.51 -14.75 -5.75
N PHE A 283 -15.48 -13.92 -5.94
CA PHE A 283 -14.09 -14.35 -6.04
C PHE A 283 -13.50 -14.65 -4.66
N TYR A 284 -13.78 -13.78 -3.68
CA TYR A 284 -13.11 -13.85 -2.40
C TYR A 284 -13.48 -15.10 -1.62
N SER A 285 -12.47 -15.62 -0.94
CA SER A 285 -12.53 -16.81 -0.12
C SER A 285 -13.40 -16.54 1.13
N LYS A 286 -14.02 -17.59 1.69
CA LYS A 286 -14.98 -17.41 2.80
C LYS A 286 -14.42 -16.61 3.98
N CYS A 287 -15.23 -15.72 4.56
CA CYS A 287 -14.80 -14.83 5.65
C CYS A 287 -13.63 -13.88 5.29
N ASN A 288 -13.39 -13.59 4.00
CA ASN A 288 -12.42 -12.57 3.61
C ASN A 288 -12.70 -11.23 4.33
N GLY A 289 -11.64 -10.61 4.87
CA GLY A 289 -11.72 -9.34 5.60
C GLY A 289 -12.56 -9.36 6.88
N ASN A 290 -12.96 -10.53 7.39
CA ASN A 290 -13.85 -10.67 8.54
C ASN A 290 -13.39 -11.79 9.49
N TRP A 291 -13.91 -11.80 10.72
CA TRP A 291 -13.68 -12.89 11.68
C TRP A 291 -14.27 -14.21 11.15
N TRP A 292 -13.51 -15.30 11.23
CA TRP A 292 -13.97 -16.60 10.74
C TRP A 292 -15.09 -17.19 11.60
N THR A 293 -16.03 -17.88 10.96
CA THR A 293 -17.04 -18.67 11.66
C THR A 293 -16.43 -19.96 12.22
N GLU A 294 -17.09 -20.58 13.20
CA GLU A 294 -16.62 -21.82 13.80
C GLU A 294 -16.58 -22.96 12.77
N GLU A 295 -17.55 -23.01 11.86
CA GLU A 295 -17.61 -24.02 10.81
C GLU A 295 -16.42 -23.92 9.85
N TYR A 296 -16.07 -22.70 9.42
CA TYR A 296 -14.91 -22.48 8.56
C TYR A 296 -13.61 -22.83 9.28
N ALA A 297 -13.51 -22.47 10.57
CA ALA A 297 -12.34 -22.78 11.38
C ALA A 297 -12.14 -24.30 11.55
N ASP A 298 -13.19 -25.03 11.88
CA ASP A 298 -13.14 -26.49 12.03
C ASP A 298 -12.87 -27.21 10.69
N GLU A 299 -13.34 -26.66 9.58
CA GLU A 299 -13.03 -27.17 8.23
C GLU A 299 -11.54 -27.01 7.92
N LEU A 300 -10.96 -25.84 8.17
CA LEU A 300 -9.53 -25.58 7.97
C LEU A 300 -8.65 -26.42 8.89
N GLU A 301 -9.01 -26.55 10.17
CA GLU A 301 -8.27 -27.33 11.16
C GLU A 301 -8.06 -28.78 10.72
N LYS A 302 -9.07 -29.40 10.08
CA LYS A 302 -9.00 -30.77 9.57
C LYS A 302 -8.02 -30.92 8.40
N MET A 303 -7.77 -29.85 7.64
CA MET A 303 -6.86 -29.89 6.49
C MET A 303 -5.39 -29.72 6.88
N LEU A 304 -5.14 -29.08 8.03
CA LEU A 304 -3.80 -28.85 8.55
C LEU A 304 -3.07 -30.17 8.82
N PRO A 305 -1.77 -30.27 8.48
CA PRO A 305 -1.01 -31.50 8.64
C PRO A 305 -0.84 -31.86 10.12
N ASP A 306 -0.80 -33.15 10.45
CA ASP A 306 -0.34 -33.52 11.78
C ASP A 306 1.16 -33.22 11.89
N ASN A 307 1.54 -32.47 12.92
CA ASN A 307 2.91 -31.99 13.11
C ASN A 307 3.27 -31.99 14.59
N SER A 308 4.37 -32.67 14.93
CA SER A 308 4.92 -32.75 16.29
C SER A 308 6.12 -31.83 16.51
N ALA A 309 6.42 -30.95 15.54
CA ALA A 309 7.50 -29.99 15.64
C ALA A 309 7.28 -29.04 16.83
N LYS A 310 8.37 -28.72 17.53
CA LYS A 310 8.35 -27.74 18.63
C LYS A 310 8.06 -26.32 18.17
N ASN A 311 8.37 -26.01 16.91
CA ASN A 311 8.12 -24.72 16.28
C ASN A 311 7.32 -24.94 15.00
N ILE A 312 6.22 -24.21 14.86
CA ILE A 312 5.40 -24.17 13.65
C ILE A 312 5.55 -22.77 13.06
N VAL A 313 6.09 -22.71 11.85
CA VAL A 313 6.33 -21.47 11.11
C VAL A 313 5.32 -21.35 10.00
N VAL A 314 4.64 -20.21 9.93
CA VAL A 314 3.64 -19.88 8.93
C VAL A 314 4.05 -18.61 8.20
N TRP A 315 3.88 -18.59 6.90
CA TRP A 315 3.98 -17.38 6.09
C TRP A 315 2.60 -17.00 5.58
N ASN A 316 2.14 -15.80 5.92
CA ASN A 316 0.87 -15.25 5.51
C ASN A 316 1.08 -13.92 4.75
N PRO A 317 1.44 -13.99 3.46
CA PRO A 317 1.50 -12.80 2.60
C PRO A 317 0.09 -12.34 2.21
N GLY A 318 -0.10 -11.03 2.10
CA GLY A 318 -1.41 -10.42 1.84
C GLY A 318 -2.34 -10.44 3.05
N CYS A 319 -1.80 -10.29 4.27
CA CYS A 319 -2.60 -10.45 5.50
C CYS A 319 -3.68 -9.38 5.71
N GLY A 320 -3.67 -8.30 4.93
CA GLY A 320 -4.56 -7.16 5.03
C GLY A 320 -4.55 -6.57 6.43
N LYS A 321 -5.74 -6.36 6.98
CA LYS A 321 -5.92 -5.83 8.35
C LYS A 321 -5.59 -6.82 9.45
N GLY A 322 -5.36 -8.11 9.14
CA GLY A 322 -4.96 -9.14 10.11
C GLY A 322 -6.09 -10.05 10.62
N TYR A 323 -7.33 -9.92 10.13
CA TYR A 323 -8.45 -10.80 10.51
C TYR A 323 -8.11 -12.28 10.35
N GLU A 324 -7.59 -12.66 9.18
CA GLU A 324 -7.21 -14.04 8.90
C GLU A 324 -5.99 -14.50 9.69
N SER A 325 -4.99 -13.64 9.90
CA SER A 325 -3.79 -14.00 10.66
C SER A 325 -4.12 -14.36 12.11
N TYR A 326 -5.01 -13.60 12.74
CA TYR A 326 -5.50 -13.90 14.09
C TYR A 326 -6.37 -15.15 14.14
N SER A 327 -7.27 -15.30 13.17
CA SER A 327 -8.14 -16.48 13.08
C SER A 327 -7.31 -17.75 12.90
N LEU A 328 -6.31 -17.69 12.02
CA LEU A 328 -5.33 -18.75 11.80
C LEU A 328 -4.51 -19.03 13.06
N ALA A 329 -4.03 -18.01 13.76
CA ALA A 329 -3.30 -18.19 15.02
C ALA A 329 -4.10 -18.96 16.08
N CYS A 330 -5.41 -18.68 16.20
CA CYS A 330 -6.30 -19.38 17.13
C CYS A 330 -6.43 -20.87 16.76
N ILE A 331 -6.62 -21.19 15.48
CA ILE A 331 -6.70 -22.58 15.02
C ILE A 331 -5.37 -23.31 15.21
N LEU A 332 -4.25 -22.67 14.88
CA LEU A 332 -2.93 -23.26 15.07
C LEU A 332 -2.66 -23.54 16.55
N ARG A 333 -3.09 -22.65 17.45
CA ARG A 333 -2.98 -22.86 18.89
C ARG A 333 -3.86 -24.03 19.36
N LYS A 334 -5.07 -24.17 18.82
CA LYS A 334 -5.97 -25.32 19.07
C LYS A 334 -5.33 -26.64 18.61
N LYS A 335 -4.84 -26.68 17.36
CA LYS A 335 -4.29 -27.87 16.71
C LYS A 335 -2.92 -28.29 17.26
N TYR A 336 -2.07 -27.33 17.61
CA TYR A 336 -0.69 -27.54 18.08
C TYR A 336 -0.46 -26.88 19.46
N PRO A 337 -1.12 -27.34 20.53
CA PRO A 337 -1.11 -26.65 21.82
C PRO A 337 0.27 -26.58 22.48
N SER A 338 1.14 -27.55 22.18
CA SER A 338 2.51 -27.62 22.74
C SER A 338 3.58 -26.96 21.87
N ALA A 339 3.24 -26.51 20.65
CA ALA A 339 4.20 -25.91 19.74
C ALA A 339 4.29 -24.39 19.93
N LYS A 340 5.47 -23.82 19.68
CA LYS A 340 5.64 -22.38 19.53
C LYS A 340 5.25 -22.00 18.10
N ILE A 341 4.20 -21.19 17.97
CA ILE A 341 3.69 -20.72 16.69
C ILE A 341 4.38 -19.39 16.33
N ARG A 342 4.74 -19.26 15.05
CA ARG A 342 5.29 -18.03 14.48
C ARG A 342 4.66 -17.80 13.11
N ILE A 343 3.83 -16.78 12.99
CA ILE A 343 3.21 -16.35 11.74
C ILE A 343 3.92 -15.08 11.27
N TYR A 344 4.52 -15.11 10.09
CA TYR A 344 5.02 -13.94 9.38
C TYR A 344 3.88 -13.40 8.52
N ALA A 345 3.16 -12.41 9.03
CA ALA A 345 2.02 -11.78 8.39
C ALA A 345 2.50 -10.52 7.65
N HIS A 346 2.46 -10.56 6.32
CA HIS A 346 3.07 -9.55 5.46
C HIS A 346 2.05 -8.88 4.58
N ASP A 347 2.15 -7.56 4.44
CA ASP A 347 1.34 -6.80 3.50
C ASP A 347 2.11 -5.61 2.92
N ILE A 348 1.65 -5.11 1.78
CA ILE A 348 2.14 -3.87 1.16
C ILE A 348 1.43 -2.63 1.72
N ASP A 349 0.33 -2.80 2.43
CA ASP A 349 -0.33 -1.72 3.14
C ASP A 349 0.27 -1.56 4.55
N LEU A 350 1.17 -0.59 4.65
CA LEU A 350 1.83 -0.20 5.89
C LEU A 350 0.85 0.16 7.01
N LEU A 351 -0.26 0.82 6.69
CA LEU A 351 -1.25 1.22 7.69
C LEU A 351 -2.00 0.00 8.22
N SER A 352 -2.36 -0.93 7.33
CA SER A 352 -3.02 -2.17 7.72
C SER A 352 -2.15 -3.00 8.66
N VAL A 353 -0.87 -3.22 8.33
CA VAL A 353 0.04 -3.99 9.21
C VAL A 353 0.36 -3.29 10.52
N SER A 354 0.46 -1.96 10.52
CA SER A 354 0.74 -1.19 11.74
C SER A 354 -0.46 -1.17 12.70
N ASN A 355 -1.69 -1.23 12.17
CA ASN A 355 -2.92 -1.21 12.96
C ASN A 355 -3.41 -2.61 13.35
N ALA A 356 -3.01 -3.67 12.64
CA ALA A 356 -3.43 -5.04 12.92
C ALA A 356 -3.18 -5.47 14.40
N PRO A 357 -2.04 -5.13 15.06
CA PRO A 357 -1.83 -5.43 16.48
C PRO A 357 -2.84 -4.77 17.44
N LEU A 358 -3.46 -3.67 17.01
CA LEU A 358 -4.38 -2.83 17.78
C LEU A 358 -5.85 -3.25 17.62
N MET A 359 -6.14 -4.26 16.79
CA MET A 359 -7.50 -4.72 16.55
C MET A 359 -8.21 -5.19 17.82
N THR A 360 -9.50 -4.86 17.88
CA THR A 360 -10.44 -5.33 18.89
C THR A 360 -11.51 -6.20 18.23
N LEU A 361 -12.19 -7.00 19.06
CA LEU A 361 -13.30 -7.85 18.65
C LEU A 361 -14.61 -7.24 19.15
N SER A 362 -15.67 -7.40 18.36
CA SER A 362 -17.04 -7.11 18.83
C SER A 362 -17.45 -8.13 19.90
N ASP A 363 -18.47 -7.79 20.69
CA ASP A 363 -19.00 -8.69 21.71
C ASP A 363 -19.50 -10.02 21.11
N GLU A 364 -20.07 -10.00 19.90
CA GLU A 364 -20.51 -11.21 19.21
C GLU A 364 -19.31 -12.11 18.84
N ALA A 365 -18.26 -11.51 18.28
CA ALA A 365 -17.06 -12.24 17.88
C ALA A 365 -16.32 -12.79 19.11
N SER A 366 -16.19 -12.01 20.19
CA SER A 366 -15.51 -12.46 21.42
C SER A 366 -16.26 -13.55 22.17
N ASN A 367 -17.59 -13.58 22.08
CA ASN A 367 -18.43 -14.62 22.70
C ASN A 367 -18.60 -15.88 21.82
N SER A 368 -17.93 -15.95 20.66
CA SER A 368 -17.91 -17.12 19.79
C SER A 368 -16.78 -18.10 20.17
N TRP A 369 -16.35 -18.94 19.23
CA TRP A 369 -15.21 -19.85 19.39
C TRP A 369 -13.87 -19.14 19.69
N TYR A 370 -13.79 -17.81 19.51
CA TYR A 370 -12.65 -17.00 19.95
C TYR A 370 -12.55 -16.80 21.46
N GLN A 371 -13.60 -17.08 22.23
CA GLN A 371 -13.65 -16.79 23.67
C GLN A 371 -12.41 -17.27 24.45
N PRO A 372 -11.86 -18.50 24.24
CA PRO A 372 -10.66 -18.96 24.95
C PRO A 372 -9.39 -18.14 24.67
N TYR A 373 -9.39 -17.39 23.56
CA TYR A 373 -8.25 -16.66 23.02
C TYR A 373 -8.34 -15.15 23.25
N THR A 374 -9.40 -14.66 23.88
CA THR A 374 -9.64 -13.24 24.09
C THR A 374 -9.55 -12.85 25.56
N VAL A 375 -9.30 -11.57 25.80
CA VAL A 375 -9.31 -10.94 27.12
C VAL A 375 -10.03 -9.61 27.02
N ARG A 376 -10.73 -9.25 28.10
CA ARG A 376 -11.37 -7.94 28.21
C ARG A 376 -10.33 -6.90 28.61
N THR A 377 -10.24 -5.84 27.83
CA THR A 377 -9.33 -4.71 28.05
C THR A 377 -9.89 -3.74 29.10
N VAL A 378 -9.05 -2.80 29.54
CA VAL A 378 -9.46 -1.75 30.49
C VAL A 378 -10.48 -0.77 29.91
N SER A 379 -10.50 -0.58 28.58
CA SER A 379 -11.51 0.22 27.87
C SER A 379 -12.87 -0.49 27.79
N GLY A 380 -12.93 -1.77 28.15
CA GLY A 380 -14.15 -2.59 28.13
C GLY A 380 -14.34 -3.43 26.87
N GLU A 381 -13.50 -3.21 25.85
CA GLU A 381 -13.47 -3.96 24.57
C GLU A 381 -12.75 -5.31 24.71
N TYR A 382 -12.95 -6.22 23.77
CA TYR A 382 -12.20 -7.47 23.71
C TYR A 382 -11.02 -7.39 22.76
N ALA A 383 -9.89 -7.97 23.18
CA ALA A 383 -8.71 -8.14 22.34
C ALA A 383 -8.17 -9.56 22.48
N PHE A 384 -7.38 -10.02 21.52
CA PHE A 384 -6.68 -11.30 21.66
C PHE A 384 -5.70 -11.27 22.83
N ASN A 385 -5.57 -12.42 23.50
CA ASN A 385 -4.63 -12.60 24.59
C ASN A 385 -3.17 -12.51 24.08
N LYS A 386 -2.24 -12.36 25.02
CA LYS A 386 -0.82 -12.17 24.70
C LYS A 386 -0.21 -13.36 23.93
N ASP A 387 -0.64 -14.59 24.21
CA ASP A 387 -0.11 -15.78 23.54
C ASP A 387 -0.43 -15.79 22.04
N ILE A 388 -1.66 -15.41 21.67
CA ILE A 388 -2.04 -15.25 20.26
C ILE A 388 -1.30 -14.06 19.64
N LYS A 389 -1.29 -12.88 20.30
CA LYS A 389 -0.63 -11.69 19.76
C LYS A 389 0.87 -11.90 19.52
N ASP A 390 1.58 -12.52 20.45
CA ASP A 390 3.02 -12.77 20.35
C ASP A 390 3.39 -13.86 19.32
N SER A 391 2.39 -14.59 18.81
CA SER A 391 2.58 -15.59 17.75
C SER A 391 2.63 -15.00 16.35
N ILE A 392 2.19 -13.75 16.17
CA ILE A 392 2.06 -13.09 14.86
C ILE A 392 3.05 -11.92 14.76
N MET A 393 3.75 -11.84 13.64
CA MET A 393 4.63 -10.73 13.27
C MET A 393 4.04 -10.04 12.05
N PHE A 394 3.41 -8.89 12.27
CA PHE A 394 2.91 -8.04 11.21
C PHE A 394 4.05 -7.15 10.70
N GLU A 395 4.41 -7.26 9.42
CA GLU A 395 5.48 -6.48 8.82
C GLU A 395 5.09 -6.00 7.42
N TYR A 396 5.54 -4.80 7.05
CA TYR A 396 5.47 -4.35 5.67
C TYR A 396 6.43 -5.20 4.84
N HIS A 397 5.90 -5.88 3.83
CA HIS A 397 6.73 -6.59 2.87
C HIS A 397 5.95 -6.81 1.57
N ASP A 398 6.57 -6.40 0.47
CA ASP A 398 6.09 -6.70 -0.87
C ASP A 398 6.59 -8.09 -1.28
N CYS A 399 5.66 -9.07 -1.28
CA CYS A 399 5.91 -10.48 -1.59
C CYS A 399 6.40 -10.74 -3.03
N VAL A 400 6.42 -9.73 -3.90
CA VAL A 400 7.10 -9.82 -5.20
C VAL A 400 8.62 -9.82 -5.04
N ASN A 401 9.13 -9.32 -3.91
CA ASN A 401 10.54 -9.31 -3.58
C ASN A 401 10.90 -10.50 -2.70
N THR A 402 12.14 -10.98 -2.84
CA THR A 402 12.65 -12.08 -2.03
C THR A 402 12.63 -11.74 -0.56
N ASN A 403 12.18 -12.69 0.26
CA ASN A 403 12.21 -12.56 1.71
C ASN A 403 13.23 -13.51 2.35
N ASN A 404 13.77 -13.17 3.52
CA ASN A 404 14.58 -14.10 4.30
C ASN A 404 13.72 -14.74 5.40
N LEU A 405 12.98 -15.79 5.02
CA LEU A 405 12.12 -16.54 5.93
C LEU A 405 12.76 -17.89 6.32
N PRO A 406 12.60 -18.34 7.59
CA PRO A 406 12.99 -19.68 7.97
C PRO A 406 12.12 -20.73 7.24
N PRO A 407 12.52 -22.01 7.22
CA PRO A 407 11.73 -23.07 6.60
C PRO A 407 10.28 -23.11 7.09
N ILE A 408 9.35 -23.12 6.15
CA ILE A 408 7.92 -22.86 6.38
C ILE A 408 7.15 -24.18 6.52
N ASP A 409 6.30 -24.30 7.54
CA ASP A 409 5.37 -25.42 7.69
C ASP A 409 4.07 -25.16 6.91
N ILE A 410 3.59 -23.92 6.91
CA ILE A 410 2.33 -23.53 6.27
C ILE A 410 2.53 -22.22 5.50
N VAL A 411 2.28 -22.23 4.20
CA VAL A 411 2.05 -21.00 3.43
C VAL A 411 0.55 -20.75 3.39
N PHE A 412 0.13 -19.55 3.77
CA PHE A 412 -1.27 -19.13 3.84
C PHE A 412 -1.45 -17.85 3.04
N ALA A 413 -1.71 -17.98 1.74
CA ALA A 413 -1.72 -16.90 0.77
C ALA A 413 -3.09 -16.84 0.06
N ARG A 414 -4.14 -16.50 0.82
CA ARG A 414 -5.52 -16.46 0.29
C ARG A 414 -5.78 -15.17 -0.46
N ASP A 415 -6.51 -15.29 -1.57
CA ASP A 415 -7.00 -14.16 -2.37
C ASP A 415 -5.91 -13.15 -2.78
N LEU A 416 -4.68 -13.64 -2.99
CA LEU A 416 -3.50 -12.82 -3.25
C LEU A 416 -2.98 -12.99 -4.68
N LEU A 417 -2.87 -14.24 -5.14
CA LEU A 417 -2.14 -14.58 -6.36
C LEU A 417 -2.82 -14.00 -7.61
N ALA A 418 -4.14 -13.90 -7.60
CA ALA A 418 -4.90 -13.27 -8.68
C ALA A 418 -4.58 -11.76 -8.86
N PHE A 419 -4.01 -11.11 -7.85
CA PHE A 419 -3.67 -9.68 -7.88
C PHE A 419 -2.20 -9.41 -8.23
N LEU A 420 -1.45 -10.46 -8.56
CA LEU A 420 -0.05 -10.37 -8.96
C LEU A 420 0.11 -10.55 -10.48
N PRO A 421 1.01 -9.78 -11.13
CA PRO A 421 1.42 -10.05 -12.50
C PRO A 421 2.00 -11.46 -12.65
N ASP A 422 1.83 -12.08 -13.83
CA ASP A 422 2.22 -13.48 -14.08
C ASP A 422 3.67 -13.79 -13.71
N ALA A 423 4.61 -12.91 -14.06
CA ALA A 423 6.03 -13.11 -13.76
C ALA A 423 6.30 -13.14 -12.25
N SER A 424 5.72 -12.18 -11.52
CA SER A 424 5.82 -12.08 -10.06
C SER A 424 5.16 -13.26 -9.37
N ARG A 425 3.96 -13.65 -9.84
CA ARG A 425 3.24 -14.81 -9.31
C ARG A 425 4.02 -16.10 -9.49
N ASN A 426 4.60 -16.35 -10.66
CA ASN A 426 5.38 -17.57 -10.92
C ASN A 426 6.64 -17.64 -10.05
N THR A 427 7.26 -16.48 -9.81
CA THR A 427 8.41 -16.36 -8.89
C THR A 427 7.97 -16.70 -7.46
N LEU A 428 6.85 -16.12 -7.00
CA LEU A 428 6.31 -16.37 -5.66
C LEU A 428 5.89 -17.84 -5.46
N LEU A 429 5.26 -18.47 -6.45
CA LEU A 429 4.92 -19.89 -6.40
C LEU A 429 6.16 -20.79 -6.32
N SER A 430 7.25 -20.39 -6.99
CA SER A 430 8.53 -21.10 -6.90
C SER A 430 9.11 -20.98 -5.49
N GLU A 431 9.05 -19.79 -4.90
CA GLU A 431 9.47 -19.53 -3.52
C GLU A 431 8.62 -20.31 -2.49
N PHE A 432 7.30 -20.40 -2.70
CA PHE A 432 6.43 -21.25 -1.87
C PHE A 432 6.90 -22.70 -1.90
N SER A 433 7.19 -23.25 -3.08
CA SER A 433 7.67 -24.64 -3.24
C SER A 433 9.01 -24.89 -2.55
N GLU A 434 9.94 -23.95 -2.69
CA GLU A 434 11.31 -24.02 -2.16
C GLU A 434 11.33 -23.93 -0.63
N LYS A 435 10.61 -22.96 -0.06
CA LYS A 435 10.63 -22.69 1.39
C LYS A 435 9.75 -23.62 2.20
N THR A 436 8.71 -24.20 1.60
CA THR A 436 7.80 -25.08 2.34
C THR A 436 8.42 -26.46 2.54
N LYS A 437 8.46 -26.88 3.81
CA LYS A 437 8.97 -28.18 4.27
C LYS A 437 8.25 -29.33 3.56
N GLY A 438 8.88 -30.51 3.54
CA GLY A 438 8.35 -31.69 2.85
C GLY A 438 6.98 -32.17 3.34
N ASN A 439 6.67 -32.01 4.63
CA ASN A 439 5.36 -32.31 5.23
C ASN A 439 4.49 -31.04 5.40
N GLY A 440 4.93 -29.90 4.87
CA GLY A 440 4.20 -28.64 4.95
C GLY A 440 3.07 -28.57 3.93
N VAL A 441 2.28 -27.50 4.02
CA VAL A 441 1.12 -27.27 3.16
C VAL A 441 1.10 -25.86 2.61
N ILE A 442 0.52 -25.68 1.43
CA ILE A 442 0.24 -24.38 0.82
C ILE A 442 -1.27 -24.22 0.76
N ILE A 443 -1.79 -23.11 1.28
CA ILE A 443 -3.21 -22.77 1.32
C ILE A 443 -3.40 -21.46 0.56
N VAL A 444 -4.29 -21.45 -0.42
CA VAL A 444 -4.59 -20.29 -1.29
C VAL A 444 -6.09 -20.02 -1.33
N GLY A 445 -6.51 -18.96 -2.04
CA GLY A 445 -7.91 -18.58 -2.16
C GLY A 445 -8.80 -19.69 -2.74
N ASP A 446 -10.10 -19.63 -2.44
CA ASP A 446 -11.06 -20.68 -2.84
C ASP A 446 -11.13 -20.82 -4.36
N ASN A 447 -10.98 -19.69 -5.04
CA ASN A 447 -11.05 -19.56 -6.49
C ASN A 447 -9.66 -19.44 -7.14
N GLU A 448 -8.59 -19.82 -6.43
CA GLU A 448 -7.21 -19.84 -6.93
C GLU A 448 -6.73 -21.31 -7.08
N ASN A 449 -6.52 -21.72 -8.33
CA ASN A 449 -6.08 -23.06 -8.69
C ASN A 449 -4.60 -23.07 -9.12
N ILE A 450 -3.70 -23.31 -8.17
CA ILE A 450 -2.25 -23.24 -8.43
C ILE A 450 -1.73 -24.55 -9.03
N GLN A 451 -0.67 -24.42 -9.83
CA GLN A 451 0.05 -25.55 -10.43
C GLN A 451 1.53 -25.44 -10.06
N ILE A 452 1.97 -26.23 -9.07
CA ILE A 452 3.37 -26.29 -8.66
C ILE A 452 3.87 -27.73 -8.86
N PRO A 453 4.98 -27.96 -9.57
CA PRO A 453 5.53 -29.31 -9.77
C PRO A 453 5.73 -30.05 -8.45
N GLY A 454 5.15 -31.25 -8.36
CA GLY A 454 5.24 -32.08 -7.15
C GLY A 454 4.29 -31.67 -6.03
N TRP A 455 3.36 -30.75 -6.26
CA TRP A 455 2.30 -30.41 -5.30
C TRP A 455 0.94 -30.76 -5.88
N ASN A 456 0.09 -31.39 -5.06
CA ASN A 456 -1.24 -31.82 -5.45
C ASN A 456 -2.29 -31.15 -4.56
N LYS A 457 -3.39 -30.72 -5.18
CA LYS A 457 -4.55 -30.21 -4.45
C LYS A 457 -5.20 -31.35 -3.68
N VAL A 458 -5.39 -31.18 -2.37
CA VAL A 458 -6.03 -32.14 -1.48
C VAL A 458 -7.42 -31.60 -1.15
N ASN A 459 -8.40 -31.96 -1.97
CA ASN A 459 -9.79 -31.56 -1.79
C ASN A 459 -10.43 -32.39 -0.67
N ALA A 460 -10.60 -31.81 0.52
CA ALA A 460 -11.50 -32.37 1.53
C ALA A 460 -12.70 -31.46 1.85
N SER A 461 -12.85 -30.33 1.12
CA SER A 461 -14.06 -29.50 1.12
C SER A 461 -14.15 -28.60 -0.13
N GLU A 462 -15.34 -28.07 -0.43
CA GLU A 462 -15.59 -27.18 -1.59
C GLU A 462 -14.94 -25.79 -1.46
N ASN A 463 -14.54 -25.38 -0.24
CA ASN A 463 -14.24 -23.97 0.08
C ASN A 463 -12.86 -23.75 0.70
N ILE A 464 -11.94 -24.71 0.60
CA ILE A 464 -10.55 -24.52 1.07
C ILE A 464 -9.59 -25.20 0.10
N SER A 465 -8.75 -24.40 -0.54
CA SER A 465 -7.75 -24.87 -1.50
C SER A 465 -6.42 -25.16 -0.80
N VAL A 466 -6.17 -26.43 -0.46
CA VAL A 466 -4.92 -26.89 0.18
C VAL A 466 -4.09 -27.76 -0.76
N TYR A 467 -2.79 -27.53 -0.80
CA TYR A 467 -1.83 -28.26 -1.63
C TYR A 467 -0.77 -28.91 -0.75
N LYS A 468 -0.42 -30.16 -1.06
CA LYS A 468 0.59 -30.97 -0.36
C LYS A 468 1.57 -31.58 -1.35
N LYS A 469 2.82 -31.78 -0.94
CA LYS A 469 3.84 -32.50 -1.72
C LYS A 469 3.52 -33.99 -1.87
#